data_AF-A0A821R7W4-F1
#
_entry.id   AF-A0A821R7W4-F1
#
_cell.length_a   1.000
_cell.length_b   1.000
_cell.length_c   1.000
_cell.angle_alpha   90.00
_cell.angle_beta   90.00
_cell.angle_gamma   90.00
#
_symmetry.space_group_name_H-M   'P 1'
#
loop_
_entity.id
_entity.type
_entity.pdbx_description
1 polymer ?
#
loop_
_entity_poly.entity_id
_entity_poly.type
_entity_poly.pdbx_seq_one_letter_code
_entity_poly.pdbx_strand_id
1 'polypeptide(L)'
;AISTGKAVKTTAGRLPYKSVIHAIGPQYFGGNQQERPLLFFSVLSSLRIAEQEGYNSIALPAISASTYGFPLQDCTNIVIRAVKQFFADFPKSHLRKVILLDNDDAACNSF
;
A
#
# COMPACT_ATOMS: atom_id res chain seq x y z
N ALA A 1 16.23 9.28 -7.78
CA ALA A 1 14.99 8.59 -8.18
C ALA A 1 14.63 7.57 -7.11
N ILE A 2 13.34 7.34 -6.84
CA ILE A 2 12.89 6.30 -5.89
C ILE A 2 12.54 5.05 -6.71
N SER A 3 13.03 3.89 -6.27
CA SER A 3 12.80 2.62 -6.98
C SER A 3 11.40 2.07 -6.76
N THR A 4 10.87 1.35 -7.73
CA THR A 4 9.65 0.54 -7.59
C THR A 4 9.75 -0.42 -6.41
N GLY A 5 8.65 -0.63 -5.69
CA GLY A 5 8.66 -1.43 -4.46
C GLY A 5 9.07 -0.67 -3.21
N LYS A 6 9.31 0.65 -3.31
CA LYS A 6 9.64 1.52 -2.18
C LYS A 6 8.50 2.50 -1.91
N ALA A 7 8.60 3.18 -0.78
CA ALA A 7 7.72 4.28 -0.41
C ALA A 7 8.53 5.42 0.21
N VAL A 8 8.00 6.64 0.16
CA VAL A 8 8.59 7.82 0.82
C VAL A 8 7.52 8.64 1.52
N LYS A 9 7.89 9.28 2.63
CA LYS A 9 7.00 10.13 3.42
C LYS A 9 7.18 11.60 3.05
N THR A 10 6.09 12.35 2.95
CA THR A 10 6.08 13.82 2.96
C THR A 10 5.12 14.34 4.03
N THR A 11 5.14 15.64 4.29
CA THR A 11 4.07 16.29 5.05
C THR A 11 2.75 16.20 4.29
N ALA A 12 1.63 16.39 5.00
CA ALA A 12 0.28 16.35 4.39
C ALA A 12 -0.20 17.71 3.86
N GLY A 13 0.60 18.78 4.01
CA GLY A 13 0.18 20.13 3.65
C GLY A 13 -1.06 20.57 4.43
N ARG A 14 -2.14 20.87 3.71
CA ARG A 14 -3.44 21.30 4.29
C ARG A 14 -4.41 20.16 4.58
N LEU A 15 -4.03 18.92 4.27
CA LEU A 15 -4.89 17.76 4.54
C LEU A 15 -4.96 17.49 6.05
N PRO A 16 -6.08 16.94 6.56
CA PRO A 16 -6.27 16.66 7.98
C PRO A 16 -5.53 15.38 8.44
N TYR A 17 -4.28 15.20 8.01
CA TYR A 17 -3.46 14.01 8.29
C TYR A 17 -2.06 14.39 8.74
N LYS A 18 -1.38 13.48 9.43
CA LYS A 18 -0.01 13.69 9.91
C LYS A 18 1.02 13.74 8.77
N SER A 19 0.83 12.90 7.76
CA SER A 19 1.74 12.75 6.63
C SER A 19 1.05 12.09 5.44
N VAL A 20 1.66 12.18 4.27
CA VAL A 20 1.33 11.34 3.10
C VAL A 20 2.50 10.40 2.84
N ILE A 21 2.21 9.12 2.62
CA ILE A 21 3.19 8.10 2.23
C ILE A 21 2.95 7.78 0.76
N HIS A 22 3.94 8.08 -0.08
CA HIS A 22 3.91 7.87 -1.52
C HIS A 22 4.52 6.51 -1.82
N ALA A 23 3.69 5.53 -2.17
CA ALA A 23 4.12 4.19 -2.56
C ALA A 23 4.38 4.12 -4.08
N ILE A 24 5.54 3.61 -4.49
CA ILE A 24 5.93 3.54 -5.90
C ILE A 24 5.66 2.12 -6.39
N GLY A 25 4.42 1.90 -6.84
CA GLY A 25 3.96 0.64 -7.40
C GLY A 25 4.51 0.37 -8.80
N PRO A 26 4.54 -0.90 -9.24
CA PRO A 26 4.95 -1.27 -10.60
C PRO A 26 3.86 -0.96 -11.63
N GLN A 27 4.30 -0.73 -12.86
CA GLN A 27 3.45 -0.84 -14.04
C GLN A 27 3.26 -2.32 -14.41
N TYR A 28 2.05 -2.69 -14.83
CA TYR A 28 1.75 -4.09 -15.19
C TYR A 28 2.09 -4.37 -16.65
N PHE A 29 2.96 -5.36 -16.89
CA PHE A 29 3.36 -5.82 -18.24
C PHE A 29 3.05 -7.31 -18.42
N GLY A 30 1.84 -7.72 -18.02
CA GLY A 30 1.38 -9.11 -18.14
C GLY A 30 1.86 -10.04 -17.01
N GLY A 31 2.53 -9.51 -15.98
CA GLY A 31 2.88 -10.28 -14.78
C GLY A 31 4.21 -11.04 -14.86
N ASN A 32 5.05 -10.73 -15.86
CA ASN A 32 6.32 -11.42 -16.14
C ASN A 32 7.56 -10.64 -15.66
N GLN A 33 7.38 -9.47 -15.04
CA GLN A 33 8.45 -8.53 -14.66
C GLN A 33 8.45 -8.23 -13.15
N GLN A 34 8.19 -9.26 -12.32
CA GLN A 34 8.19 -9.14 -10.86
C GLN A 34 7.17 -8.13 -10.32
N GLU A 35 6.11 -7.81 -11.09
CA GLU A 35 5.16 -6.77 -10.72
C GLU A 35 4.42 -7.13 -9.42
N ARG A 36 4.07 -8.40 -9.23
CA ARG A 36 3.39 -8.86 -8.00
C ARG A 36 4.26 -8.67 -6.74
N PRO A 37 5.52 -9.17 -6.70
CA PRO A 37 6.44 -8.87 -5.60
C PRO A 37 6.69 -7.37 -5.39
N LEU A 38 6.85 -6.59 -6.47
CA LEU A 38 7.11 -5.16 -6.36
C LEU A 38 5.91 -4.40 -5.78
N LEU A 39 4.68 -4.75 -6.15
CA LEU A 39 3.49 -4.20 -5.53
C LEU A 39 3.42 -4.55 -4.04
N PHE A 40 3.68 -5.82 -3.70
CA PHE A 40 3.75 -6.27 -2.30
C PHE A 40 4.76 -5.44 -1.48
N PHE A 41 5.97 -5.23 -2.01
CA PHE A 41 6.98 -4.43 -1.32
C PHE A 41 6.62 -2.95 -1.22
N SER A 42 5.86 -2.40 -2.17
CA SER A 42 5.38 -1.02 -2.12
C SER A 42 4.42 -0.82 -0.94
N VAL A 43 3.49 -1.76 -0.75
CA VAL A 43 2.55 -1.78 0.38
C VAL A 43 3.32 -1.97 1.70
N LEU A 44 4.21 -2.97 1.75
CA LEU A 44 4.98 -3.28 2.96
C LEU A 44 5.90 -2.14 3.38
N SER A 45 6.53 -1.45 2.43
CA SER A 45 7.36 -0.27 2.69
C SER A 45 6.54 0.86 3.30
N SER A 46 5.29 1.04 2.84
CA SER A 46 4.39 2.06 3.38
C SER A 46 3.97 1.78 4.82
N LEU A 47 3.65 0.52 5.13
CA LEU A 47 3.35 0.08 6.50
C LEU A 47 4.56 0.27 7.44
N ARG A 48 5.76 -0.06 6.97
CA ARG A 48 7.00 0.13 7.73
C ARG A 48 7.28 1.60 8.04
N ILE A 49 7.03 2.50 7.10
CA ILE A 49 7.18 3.94 7.35
C ILE A 49 6.19 4.40 8.41
N ALA A 50 4.92 4.00 8.32
CA ALA A 50 3.92 4.38 9.31
C ALA A 50 4.26 3.85 10.71
N GLU A 51 4.81 2.64 10.80
CA GLU A 51 5.32 2.06 12.04
C GLU A 51 6.52 2.84 12.60
N GLN A 52 7.50 3.16 11.77
CA GLN A 52 8.69 3.94 12.16
C GLN A 52 8.32 5.33 12.70
N GLU A 53 7.25 5.92 12.19
CA GLU A 53 6.71 7.20 12.65
C GLU A 53 5.80 7.07 13.88
N GLY A 54 5.56 5.85 14.38
CA GLY A 54 4.69 5.59 15.53
C GLY A 54 3.22 5.91 15.26
N TYR A 55 2.77 5.84 14.01
CA TYR A 55 1.36 6.05 13.69
C TYR A 55 0.51 4.86 14.11
N ASN A 56 -0.72 5.17 14.52
CA ASN A 56 -1.69 4.18 14.99
C ASN A 56 -2.72 3.78 13.92
N SER A 57 -2.76 4.50 12.80
CA SER A 57 -3.65 4.22 11.69
C SER A 57 -3.05 4.61 10.34
N ILE A 58 -3.44 3.89 9.30
CA ILE A 58 -3.09 4.16 7.90
C ILE A 58 -4.26 3.78 6.98
N ALA A 59 -4.43 4.54 5.90
CA ALA A 59 -5.35 4.22 4.81
C ALA A 59 -4.55 3.80 3.57
N LEU A 60 -4.97 2.72 2.91
CA LEU A 60 -4.32 2.14 1.73
C LEU A 60 -5.34 1.97 0.60
N PRO A 61 -5.10 2.53 -0.59
CA PRO A 61 -5.94 2.27 -1.75
C PRO A 61 -5.60 0.95 -2.44
N ALA A 62 -6.34 0.59 -3.49
CA ALA A 62 -5.97 -0.49 -4.42
C ALA A 62 -4.77 -0.04 -5.29
N ILE A 63 -3.58 0.03 -4.69
CA ILE A 63 -2.36 0.53 -5.33
C ILE A 63 -2.11 -0.23 -6.64
N SER A 64 -1.77 0.51 -7.70
CA SER A 64 -1.55 0.03 -9.07
C SER A 64 -2.79 -0.47 -9.85
N ALA A 65 -4.00 -0.48 -9.28
CA ALA A 65 -5.18 -1.01 -9.97
C ALA A 65 -5.72 -0.12 -11.11
N SER A 66 -5.70 1.22 -10.96
CA SER A 66 -6.34 2.12 -11.92
C SER A 66 -5.44 2.46 -13.13
N THR A 67 -4.39 3.24 -12.93
CA THR A 67 -3.57 3.80 -14.01
C THR A 67 -2.54 2.82 -14.59
N TYR A 68 -2.23 1.73 -13.89
CA TYR A 68 -1.12 0.84 -14.25
C TYR A 68 -1.54 -0.49 -14.89
N GLY A 69 -2.85 -0.69 -15.14
CA GLY A 69 -3.39 -1.86 -15.83
C GLY A 69 -3.26 -3.18 -15.07
N PHE A 70 -2.93 -3.11 -13.78
CA PHE A 70 -2.76 -4.28 -12.93
C PHE A 70 -4.14 -4.86 -12.60
N PRO A 71 -4.38 -6.19 -12.76
CA PRO A 71 -5.67 -6.79 -12.45
C PRO A 71 -6.12 -6.43 -11.03
N LEU A 72 -7.34 -5.91 -10.91
CA LEU A 72 -7.89 -5.38 -9.65
C LEU A 72 -7.82 -6.42 -8.52
N GLN A 73 -8.27 -7.64 -8.80
CA GLN A 73 -8.29 -8.73 -7.83
C GLN A 73 -6.87 -9.12 -7.36
N ASP A 74 -5.87 -9.05 -8.25
CA ASP A 74 -4.48 -9.28 -7.84
C ASP A 74 -4.01 -8.14 -6.93
N CYS A 75 -4.35 -6.89 -7.23
CA CYS A 75 -3.97 -5.73 -6.42
C CYS A 75 -4.53 -5.83 -4.99
N THR A 76 -5.84 -6.04 -4.85
CA THR A 76 -6.48 -6.11 -3.53
C THR A 76 -5.95 -7.28 -2.72
N ASN A 77 -5.79 -8.46 -3.34
CA ASN A 77 -5.19 -9.63 -2.70
C ASN A 77 -3.76 -9.36 -2.22
N ILE A 78 -2.94 -8.68 -3.03
CA ILE A 78 -1.55 -8.35 -2.66
C ILE A 78 -1.51 -7.34 -1.51
N VAL A 79 -2.38 -6.32 -1.52
CA VAL A 79 -2.50 -5.35 -0.42
C VAL A 79 -2.88 -6.06 0.88
N ILE A 80 -3.92 -6.90 0.87
CA ILE A 80 -4.36 -7.68 2.04
C ILE A 80 -3.23 -8.59 2.53
N ARG A 81 -2.54 -9.28 1.63
CA ARG A 81 -1.42 -10.16 1.97
C ARG A 81 -0.28 -9.39 2.63
N ALA A 82 0.08 -8.21 2.11
CA ALA A 82 1.12 -7.37 2.70
C ALA A 82 0.74 -6.87 4.10
N VAL A 83 -0.52 -6.48 4.31
CA VAL A 83 -1.04 -6.10 5.64
C VAL A 83 -0.97 -7.27 6.61
N LYS A 84 -1.43 -8.46 6.21
CA LYS A 84 -1.36 -9.67 7.04
C LYS A 84 0.08 -10.04 7.39
N GLN A 85 0.99 -10.03 6.41
CA GLN A 85 2.41 -10.32 6.64
C GLN A 85 3.04 -9.31 7.60
N PHE A 86 2.74 -8.01 7.43
CA PHE A 86 3.26 -6.97 8.29
C PHE A 86 2.90 -7.22 9.77
N PHE A 87 1.64 -7.53 10.08
CA PHE A 87 1.25 -7.81 11.46
C PHE A 87 1.78 -9.14 12.00
N ALA A 88 2.01 -10.13 11.13
CA ALA A 88 2.69 -11.36 11.52
C ALA A 88 4.15 -11.11 11.92
N ASP A 89 4.86 -10.26 11.16
CA ASP A 89 6.26 -9.90 11.42
C ASP A 89 6.41 -8.93 12.61
N PHE A 90 5.41 -8.07 12.84
CA PHE A 90 5.42 -7.01 13.86
C PHE A 90 4.20 -7.10 14.80
N PRO A 91 4.08 -8.16 15.63
CA PRO A 91 2.91 -8.38 16.49
C PRO A 91 2.70 -7.28 17.55
N LYS A 92 3.74 -6.49 17.86
CA LYS A 92 3.69 -5.36 18.80
C LYS A 92 3.68 -3.98 18.11
N SER A 93 3.36 -3.94 16.82
CA SER A 93 3.28 -2.70 16.02
C SER A 93 2.43 -1.60 16.69
N HIS A 94 2.77 -0.35 16.46
CA HIS A 94 1.97 0.83 16.84
C HIS A 94 0.70 0.95 16.00
N LEU A 95 0.71 0.46 14.75
CA LEU A 95 -0.47 0.44 13.89
C LEU A 95 -1.55 -0.45 14.51
N ARG A 96 -2.73 0.12 14.69
CA ARG A 96 -3.92 -0.57 15.22
C ARG A 96 -5.07 -0.62 14.22
N LYS A 97 -5.05 0.24 13.20
CA LYS A 97 -6.11 0.34 12.20
C LYS A 97 -5.52 0.50 10.81
N VAL A 98 -5.87 -0.42 9.92
CA VAL A 98 -5.61 -0.29 8.47
C VAL A 98 -6.96 -0.16 7.79
N ILE A 99 -7.15 0.92 7.04
CA ILE A 99 -8.36 1.17 6.26
C ILE A 99 -8.02 0.87 4.80
N LEU A 100 -8.69 -0.12 4.22
CA LEU A 100 -8.65 -0.36 2.78
C LEU A 100 -9.78 0.44 2.16
N LEU A 101 -9.47 1.29 1.19
CA LEU A 101 -10.45 2.20 0.60
C LEU A 101 -10.25 2.34 -0.90
N ASP A 102 -11.29 2.70 -1.61
CA ASP A 102 -11.18 3.20 -2.97
C ASP A 102 -12.36 4.14 -3.24
N ASN A 103 -12.30 4.91 -4.32
CA ASN A 103 -13.45 5.71 -4.77
C ASN A 103 -14.39 4.88 -5.68
N ASP A 104 -13.92 3.74 -6.18
CA ASP A 104 -14.70 2.81 -7.00
C ASP A 104 -15.31 1.68 -6.16
N ASP A 105 -16.61 1.43 -6.34
CA ASP A 105 -17.34 0.40 -5.60
C ASP A 105 -16.83 -1.02 -5.92
N ALA A 106 -16.43 -1.29 -7.16
CA ALA A 106 -15.90 -2.61 -7.51
C ALA A 106 -14.55 -2.86 -6.85
N ALA A 107 -13.70 -1.84 -6.74
CA ALA A 107 -12.47 -1.91 -5.97
C ALA A 107 -12.72 -2.11 -4.47
N CYS A 108 -13.68 -1.39 -3.88
CA CYS A 108 -14.08 -1.59 -2.49
C CYS A 108 -14.61 -3.01 -2.24
N ASN A 109 -15.44 -3.54 -3.15
CA ASN A 109 -15.98 -4.90 -3.06
C ASN A 109 -14.93 -6.01 -3.31
N SER A 110 -13.78 -5.66 -3.89
CA SER A 110 -12.66 -6.59 -4.15
C SER A 110 -11.69 -6.70 -2.97
N PHE A 111 -11.81 -5.82 -1.96
CA PHE A 111 -11.08 -5.91 -0.69
C PHE A 111 -11.78 -6.83 0.31
#